data_AF-A0A200QYW1-F1
#
_entry.id   AF-A0A200QYW1-F1
#
_cell.length_a   1.000
_cell.length_b   1.000
_cell.length_c   1.000
_cell.angle_alpha   90.00
_cell.angle_beta   90.00
_cell.angle_gamma   90.00
#
_symmetry.space_group_name_H-M   'P 1'
#
loop_
_entity.id
_entity.type
_entity.pdbx_description
1 polymer ?
#
loop_
_entity_poly.entity_id
_entity_poly.type
_entity_poly.pdbx_seq_one_letter_code
_entity_poly.pdbx_strand_id
1 'polypeptide(L)'
;MVSSRIRRTLSFNKPNPNRQSPPPPSHPNNKEKSYHVRSVSLPCRSHPLLSTLKDEINELKSWASSKVDVRTSAWLCDGLMRLKDVHDSVDDLLQLPQTQESLRRRSDWIENLLEDFLRFVDVYGIFRAALVTLKEEQLTAQVAIRRRRDQYESKIASYVKARKNMEKEMEKLVSTVRQCSVTPPPPPPLGGGGGSLLVSSEGDLELAGILRDVNEVTVLVSVCVFNGISKSSAAAKCKPWMGFNKLWKLNKKMINKKNKEMKDHHYNQGIREFEEVEVEKLMRLRKLQGEEEVRRVLMKLEKLENSIGGIENESEKMFRSLINTRVSLLNIRTQ
;
A
#
# COMPACT_ATOMS: atom_id res chain seq x y z
N MET A 1 33.90 19.14 -4.25
CA MET A 1 33.03 20.16 -3.63
C MET A 1 32.92 19.84 -2.14
N VAL A 2 33.30 20.84 -1.35
CA VAL A 2 33.21 21.09 0.11
C VAL A 2 32.57 20.02 1.01
N SER A 3 33.39 19.45 1.90
CA SER A 3 32.95 18.79 3.14
C SER A 3 33.00 19.81 4.28
N SER A 4 31.83 20.21 4.78
CA SER A 4 31.68 21.17 5.87
C SER A 4 31.91 20.51 7.22
N ARG A 5 33.12 20.65 7.78
CA ARG A 5 33.41 20.39 9.19
C ARG A 5 32.88 21.53 10.04
N ILE A 6 31.77 21.33 10.73
CA ILE A 6 31.31 22.24 11.79
C ILE A 6 32.17 21.99 13.03
N ARG A 7 33.17 22.84 13.27
CA ARG A 7 33.82 22.98 14.58
C ARG A 7 32.84 23.68 15.53
N ARG A 8 32.45 23.02 16.62
CA ARG A 8 31.89 23.72 17.79
C ARG A 8 33.03 24.02 18.75
N THR A 9 33.28 25.30 18.94
CA THR A 9 34.25 25.87 19.87
C THR A 9 33.84 25.57 21.31
N LEU A 10 34.71 24.92 22.08
CA LEU A 10 34.65 24.91 23.54
C LEU A 10 35.59 26.01 24.04
N SER A 11 35.01 27.07 24.60
CA SER A 11 35.76 28.13 25.27
C SER A 11 36.23 27.62 26.62
N PHE A 12 37.55 27.49 26.79
CA PHE A 12 38.16 27.27 28.11
C PHE A 12 38.39 28.63 28.79
N ASN A 13 37.76 28.85 29.94
CA ASN A 13 38.10 29.96 30.82
C ASN A 13 39.53 29.77 31.33
N LYS A 14 40.42 30.72 31.02
CA LYS A 14 41.75 30.83 31.64
C LYS A 14 41.63 31.45 33.04
N PRO A 15 42.39 31.00 34.05
CA PRO A 15 42.45 31.69 35.33
C PRO A 15 43.39 32.91 35.26
N ASN A 16 42.94 34.03 35.82
CA ASN A 16 43.67 35.29 35.91
C ASN A 16 44.68 35.24 37.09
N PRO A 17 45.98 35.50 36.90
CA PRO A 17 46.97 35.43 37.97
C PRO A 17 47.15 36.83 38.59
N ASN A 18 46.25 37.22 39.49
CA ASN A 18 46.54 38.26 40.49
C ASN A 18 45.40 38.34 41.50
N ARG A 19 45.53 37.59 42.61
CA ARG A 19 44.92 38.01 43.87
C ARG A 19 45.68 37.45 45.07
N GLN A 20 46.13 38.39 45.89
CA GLN A 20 46.86 38.20 47.13
C GLN A 20 46.01 37.44 48.16
N SER A 21 46.67 36.57 48.91
CA SER A 21 46.17 35.72 50.00
C SER A 21 45.94 36.48 51.31
N PRO A 22 44.88 36.15 52.08
CA PRO A 22 44.85 36.32 53.53
C PRO A 22 44.75 34.98 54.30
N PRO A 23 45.08 34.95 55.61
CA PRO A 23 45.39 33.74 56.39
C PRO A 23 44.13 32.99 56.91
N PRO A 24 44.27 31.76 57.46
CA PRO A 24 43.13 30.87 57.69
C PRO A 24 42.48 31.09 59.06
N PRO A 25 41.24 30.62 59.23
CA PRO A 25 40.89 29.99 60.49
C PRO A 25 40.17 28.64 60.33
N SER A 26 40.69 27.66 61.07
CA SER A 26 40.00 26.59 61.82
C SER A 26 38.66 26.01 61.29
N HIS A 27 38.73 24.71 60.94
CA HIS A 27 37.69 23.65 60.89
C HIS A 27 36.40 23.87 61.73
N PRO A 28 35.22 23.29 61.38
CA PRO A 28 35.12 21.88 60.97
C PRO A 28 34.03 21.46 59.95
N ASN A 29 34.23 20.23 59.45
CA ASN A 29 33.20 19.28 59.01
C ASN A 29 32.54 19.53 57.65
N ASN A 30 33.24 19.22 56.55
CA ASN A 30 32.60 19.07 55.25
C ASN A 30 32.44 17.57 54.94
N LYS A 31 31.22 17.04 55.08
CA LYS A 31 30.85 15.76 54.48
C LYS A 31 30.92 15.96 52.97
N GLU A 32 31.92 15.37 52.30
CA GLU A 32 31.98 15.31 50.84
C GLU A 32 30.70 14.69 50.32
N LYS A 33 29.80 15.53 49.80
CA LYS A 33 28.68 15.07 49.00
C LYS A 33 29.26 14.69 47.65
N SER A 34 29.52 13.40 47.47
CA SER A 34 29.72 12.78 46.15
C SER A 34 28.57 13.24 45.23
N TYR A 35 28.87 14.16 44.31
CA TYR A 35 27.94 14.52 43.26
C TYR A 35 27.85 13.34 42.30
N HIS A 36 26.80 12.55 42.45
CA HIS A 36 26.42 11.56 41.44
C HIS A 36 26.07 12.33 40.17
N VAL A 37 26.98 12.33 39.19
CA VAL A 37 26.66 12.76 37.82
C VAL A 37 25.60 11.78 37.32
N ARG A 38 24.34 12.18 37.40
CA ARG A 38 23.25 11.44 36.76
C ARG A 38 23.36 11.70 35.27
N SER A 39 23.71 10.67 34.53
CA SER A 39 23.59 10.65 33.07
C SER A 39 22.16 11.02 32.70
N VAL A 40 21.99 12.15 32.04
CA VAL A 40 20.75 12.50 31.36
C VAL A 40 20.69 11.65 30.09
N SER A 41 19.93 10.56 30.13
CA SER A 41 19.58 9.82 28.91
C SER A 41 18.77 10.77 28.02
N LEU A 42 19.33 11.12 26.86
CA LEU A 42 18.54 11.73 25.80
C LEU A 42 17.36 10.80 25.48
N PRO A 43 16.19 11.33 25.09
CA PRO A 43 15.10 10.51 24.60
C PRO A 43 15.66 9.54 23.54
N CYS A 44 15.38 8.25 23.69
CA CYS A 44 15.80 7.24 22.72
C CYS A 44 15.35 7.69 21.35
N ARG A 45 16.30 7.85 20.41
CA ARG A 45 15.95 8.16 19.03
C ARG A 45 15.19 6.97 18.46
N SER A 46 14.11 7.24 17.73
CA SER A 46 13.41 6.21 16.97
C SER A 46 14.39 5.46 16.06
N HIS A 47 14.18 4.15 15.91
CA HIS A 47 15.06 3.30 15.12
C HIS A 47 15.11 3.82 13.67
N PRO A 48 16.28 3.91 13.00
CA PRO A 48 16.39 4.49 11.66
C PRO A 48 15.46 3.82 10.64
N LEU A 49 15.22 2.51 10.73
CA LEU A 49 14.25 1.82 9.88
C LEU A 49 12.81 2.29 10.08
N LEU A 50 12.40 2.63 11.30
CA LEU A 50 11.04 3.15 11.55
C LEU A 50 10.86 4.54 10.93
N SER A 51 11.91 5.38 10.95
CA SER A 51 11.87 6.67 10.25
C SER A 51 11.80 6.50 8.74
N THR A 52 12.63 5.61 8.17
CA THR A 52 12.61 5.31 6.72
C THR A 52 11.25 4.80 6.28
N LEU A 53 10.69 3.84 7.01
CA LEU A 53 9.38 3.27 6.72
C LEU A 53 8.27 4.31 6.79
N LYS A 54 8.33 5.24 7.76
CA LYS A 54 7.40 6.36 7.86
C LYS A 54 7.48 7.29 6.65
N ASP A 55 8.67 7.57 6.16
CA ASP A 55 8.89 8.40 4.97
C ASP A 55 8.33 7.69 3.72
N GLU A 56 8.63 6.40 3.52
CA GLU A 56 8.10 5.58 2.42
C GLU A 56 6.55 5.52 2.41
N ILE A 57 5.94 5.37 3.60
CA ILE A 57 4.49 5.41 3.79
C ILE A 57 3.93 6.78 3.37
N ASN A 58 4.57 7.87 3.79
CA ASN A 58 4.14 9.23 3.44
C ASN A 58 4.31 9.51 1.94
N GLU A 59 5.34 8.96 1.32
CA GLU A 59 5.53 9.01 -0.13
C GLU A 59 4.42 8.27 -0.87
N LEU A 60 3.99 7.08 -0.40
CA LEU A 60 2.83 6.36 -0.95
C LEU A 60 1.52 7.13 -0.76
N LYS A 61 1.30 7.75 0.41
CA LYS A 61 0.12 8.60 0.66
C LYS A 61 0.12 9.81 -0.28
N SER A 62 1.29 10.40 -0.52
CA SER A 62 1.50 11.50 -1.47
C SER A 62 1.29 11.06 -2.93
N TRP A 63 1.83 9.91 -3.33
CA TRP A 63 1.64 9.29 -4.64
C TRP A 63 0.14 9.06 -4.91
N ALA A 64 -0.56 8.48 -3.95
CA ALA A 64 -1.99 8.19 -4.06
C ALA A 64 -2.84 9.46 -4.11
N SER A 65 -2.38 10.56 -3.51
CA SER A 65 -3.07 11.87 -3.49
C SER A 65 -2.66 12.79 -4.65
N SER A 66 -1.64 12.40 -5.43
CA SER A 66 -1.10 13.22 -6.52
C SER A 66 -2.15 13.42 -7.61
N LYS A 67 -2.47 14.68 -7.91
CA LYS A 67 -3.37 15.03 -9.01
C LYS A 67 -2.70 14.69 -10.33
N VAL A 68 -2.98 13.49 -10.84
CA VAL A 68 -2.54 13.07 -12.15
C VAL A 68 -3.71 13.24 -13.11
N ASP A 69 -3.55 14.09 -14.13
CA ASP A 69 -4.59 14.33 -15.14
C ASP A 69 -4.95 13.04 -15.91
N VAL A 70 -3.98 12.14 -16.09
CA VAL A 70 -4.19 10.85 -16.76
C VAL A 70 -3.48 9.70 -16.07
N ARG A 71 -4.26 8.77 -15.52
CA ARG A 71 -3.74 7.55 -14.89
C ARG A 71 -3.36 6.52 -15.94
N THR A 72 -2.22 5.87 -15.73
CA THR A 72 -1.64 4.90 -16.68
C THR A 72 -1.23 3.63 -15.96
N SER A 73 -0.99 2.58 -16.74
CA SER A 73 -0.39 1.33 -16.23
C SER A 73 0.96 1.57 -15.55
N ALA A 74 1.77 2.50 -16.05
CA ALA A 74 3.05 2.87 -15.43
C ALA A 74 2.87 3.47 -14.02
N TRP A 75 1.85 4.33 -13.83
CA TRP A 75 1.51 4.87 -12.51
C TRP A 75 1.09 3.76 -11.53
N LEU A 76 0.32 2.78 -12.00
CA LEU A 76 -0.03 1.60 -11.19
C LEU A 76 1.20 0.76 -10.82
N CYS A 77 2.09 0.52 -11.77
CA CYS A 77 3.33 -0.24 -11.55
C CYS A 77 4.24 0.47 -10.53
N ASP A 78 4.38 1.80 -10.63
CA ASP A 78 5.13 2.60 -9.65
C ASP A 78 4.54 2.47 -8.24
N GLY A 79 3.21 2.50 -8.09
CA GLY A 79 2.55 2.27 -6.81
C GLY A 79 2.79 0.88 -6.24
N LEU A 80 2.71 -0.17 -7.07
CA LEU A 80 2.97 -1.56 -6.67
C LEU A 80 4.44 -1.76 -6.26
N MET A 81 5.38 -1.17 -7.01
CA MET A 81 6.81 -1.23 -6.72
C MET A 81 7.12 -0.58 -5.37
N ARG A 82 6.66 0.65 -5.14
CA ARG A 82 6.83 1.37 -3.86
C ARG A 82 6.19 0.63 -2.69
N LEU A 83 5.02 0.03 -2.91
CA LEU A 83 4.36 -0.79 -1.88
C LEU A 83 5.19 -2.03 -1.54
N LYS A 84 5.73 -2.71 -2.55
CA LYS A 84 6.62 -3.85 -2.34
C LYS A 84 7.87 -3.45 -1.54
N ASP A 85 8.45 -2.28 -1.81
CA ASP A 85 9.61 -1.79 -1.05
C ASP A 85 9.25 -1.51 0.42
N VAL A 86 8.06 -0.94 0.69
CA VAL A 86 7.53 -0.79 2.06
C VAL A 86 7.39 -2.13 2.78
N HIS A 87 6.89 -3.17 2.11
CA HIS A 87 6.73 -4.50 2.73
C HIS A 87 8.06 -5.23 2.93
N ASP A 88 9.05 -5.02 2.06
CA ASP A 88 10.40 -5.51 2.28
C ASP A 88 11.06 -4.81 3.48
N SER A 89 10.90 -3.48 3.61
CA SER A 89 11.33 -2.73 4.81
C SER A 89 10.64 -3.22 6.09
N VAL A 90 9.38 -3.66 6.01
CA VAL A 90 8.67 -4.30 7.13
C VAL A 90 9.26 -5.67 7.44
N ASP A 91 9.58 -6.47 6.45
CA ASP A 91 10.24 -7.76 6.66
C ASP A 91 11.58 -7.59 7.37
N ASP A 92 12.41 -6.62 6.93
CA ASP A 92 13.67 -6.25 7.60
C ASP A 92 13.44 -5.80 9.05
N LEU A 93 12.40 -5.00 9.29
CA LEU A 93 12.01 -4.55 10.63
C LEU A 93 11.62 -5.73 11.53
N LEU A 94 10.93 -6.75 10.98
CA LEU A 94 10.54 -7.97 11.69
C LEU A 94 11.72 -8.90 12.00
N GLN A 95 12.85 -8.78 11.29
CA GLN A 95 14.07 -9.52 11.63
C GLN A 95 14.79 -8.96 12.87
N LEU A 96 14.47 -7.75 13.32
CA LEU A 96 15.12 -7.15 14.49
C LEU A 96 14.66 -7.83 15.79
N PRO A 97 15.58 -8.30 16.66
CA PRO A 97 15.22 -8.96 17.93
C PRO A 97 14.32 -8.10 18.82
N GLN A 98 14.51 -6.78 18.81
CA GLN A 98 13.72 -5.83 19.59
C GLN A 98 12.26 -5.81 19.12
N THR A 99 12.04 -5.77 17.80
CA THR A 99 10.70 -5.83 17.19
C THR A 99 10.02 -7.16 17.51
N GLN A 100 10.75 -8.28 17.38
CA GLN A 100 10.22 -9.60 17.67
C GLN A 100 9.78 -9.72 19.14
N GLU A 101 10.61 -9.25 20.06
CA GLU A 101 10.34 -9.27 21.50
C GLU A 101 9.14 -8.36 21.85
N SER A 102 9.03 -7.19 21.23
CA SER A 102 7.85 -6.31 21.36
C SER A 102 6.56 -6.92 20.81
N LEU A 103 6.64 -7.63 19.68
CA LEU A 103 5.49 -8.30 19.08
C LEU A 103 5.07 -9.55 19.89
N ARG A 104 6.01 -10.35 20.40
CA ARG A 104 5.72 -11.53 21.25
C ARG A 104 4.95 -11.15 22.52
N ARG A 105 5.28 -9.99 23.11
CA ARG A 105 4.54 -9.46 24.26
C ARG A 105 3.09 -9.06 23.94
N ARG A 106 2.74 -8.91 22.66
CA ARG A 106 1.40 -8.53 22.18
C ARG A 106 0.90 -9.51 21.13
N SER A 107 0.52 -10.69 21.61
CA SER A 107 -0.01 -11.78 20.79
C SER A 107 -1.24 -11.37 19.98
N ASP A 108 -2.10 -10.51 20.53
CA ASP A 108 -3.28 -9.96 19.86
C ASP A 108 -2.92 -9.19 18.59
N TRP A 109 -1.76 -8.53 18.55
CA TRP A 109 -1.33 -7.78 17.37
C TRP A 109 -0.77 -8.68 16.30
N ILE A 110 0.05 -9.66 16.69
CA ILE A 110 0.55 -10.66 15.75
C ILE A 110 -0.62 -11.40 15.10
N GLU A 111 -1.65 -11.78 15.86
CA GLU A 111 -2.82 -12.46 15.32
C GLU A 111 -3.60 -11.61 14.31
N ASN A 112 -3.87 -10.34 14.65
CA ASN A 112 -4.53 -9.41 13.73
C ASN A 112 -3.70 -9.17 12.46
N LEU A 113 -2.39 -8.97 12.58
CA LEU A 113 -1.50 -8.80 11.44
C LEU A 113 -1.47 -10.04 10.57
N LEU A 114 -1.38 -11.24 11.15
CA LEU A 114 -1.42 -12.49 10.41
C LEU A 114 -2.71 -12.67 9.63
N GLU A 115 -3.84 -12.24 10.19
CA GLU A 115 -5.14 -12.26 9.52
C GLU A 115 -5.19 -11.25 8.36
N ASP A 116 -4.74 -10.01 8.56
CA ASP A 116 -4.70 -9.00 7.51
C ASP A 116 -3.76 -9.39 6.37
N PHE A 117 -2.55 -9.89 6.68
CA PHE A 117 -1.61 -10.36 5.67
C PHE A 117 -2.13 -11.60 4.92
N LEU A 118 -2.86 -12.50 5.59
CA LEU A 118 -3.51 -13.62 4.90
C LEU A 118 -4.54 -13.10 3.89
N ARG A 119 -5.38 -12.14 4.29
CA ARG A 119 -6.36 -11.50 3.40
C ARG A 119 -5.68 -10.79 2.23
N PHE A 120 -4.56 -10.10 2.46
CA PHE A 120 -3.79 -9.48 1.37
C PHE A 120 -3.23 -10.52 0.40
N VAL A 121 -2.65 -11.61 0.91
CA VAL A 121 -2.17 -12.72 0.07
C VAL A 121 -3.31 -13.28 -0.78
N ASP A 122 -4.49 -13.55 -0.20
CA ASP A 122 -5.64 -14.06 -0.93
C ASP A 122 -6.10 -13.07 -2.03
N VAL A 123 -6.21 -11.78 -1.68
CA VAL A 123 -6.60 -10.71 -2.61
C VAL A 123 -5.62 -10.62 -3.79
N TYR A 124 -4.31 -10.61 -3.54
CA TYR A 124 -3.29 -10.55 -4.60
C TYR A 124 -3.21 -11.86 -5.39
N GLY A 125 -3.49 -13.01 -4.77
CA GLY A 125 -3.59 -14.30 -5.47
C GLY A 125 -4.73 -14.30 -6.50
N ILE A 126 -5.93 -13.87 -6.11
CA ILE A 126 -7.09 -13.74 -7.00
C ILE A 126 -6.81 -12.72 -8.11
N PHE A 127 -6.25 -11.56 -7.75
CA PHE A 127 -5.90 -10.51 -8.70
C PHE A 127 -4.99 -11.03 -9.82
N ARG A 128 -3.92 -11.73 -9.45
CA ARG A 128 -2.96 -12.28 -10.39
C ARG A 128 -3.54 -13.36 -11.27
N ALA A 129 -4.33 -14.27 -10.71
CA ALA A 129 -5.01 -15.31 -11.50
C ALA A 129 -5.92 -14.71 -12.58
N ALA A 130 -6.61 -13.61 -12.24
CA ALA A 130 -7.40 -12.87 -13.22
C ALA A 130 -6.50 -12.26 -14.33
N LEU A 131 -5.34 -11.70 -13.99
CA LEU A 131 -4.43 -11.06 -14.97
C LEU A 131 -3.91 -12.08 -15.98
N VAL A 132 -3.50 -13.25 -15.50
CA VAL A 132 -3.07 -14.37 -16.34
C VAL A 132 -4.18 -14.76 -17.31
N THR A 133 -5.40 -14.96 -16.80
CA THR A 133 -6.56 -15.32 -17.63
C THR A 133 -6.84 -14.28 -18.72
N LEU A 134 -6.81 -12.99 -18.37
CA LEU A 134 -7.03 -11.91 -19.33
C LEU A 134 -5.96 -11.90 -20.43
N LYS A 135 -4.69 -12.06 -20.05
CA LYS A 135 -3.53 -12.07 -20.94
C LYS A 135 -3.58 -13.23 -21.94
N GLU A 136 -3.92 -14.43 -21.48
CA GLU A 136 -4.06 -15.63 -22.34
C GLU A 136 -5.16 -15.46 -23.39
N GLU A 137 -6.33 -14.95 -22.98
CA GLU A 137 -7.45 -14.69 -23.87
C GLU A 137 -7.15 -13.57 -24.87
N GLN A 138 -6.43 -12.54 -24.43
CA GLN A 138 -5.97 -11.45 -25.29
C GLN A 138 -5.00 -11.94 -26.36
N LEU A 139 -4.00 -12.73 -25.98
CA LEU A 139 -3.04 -13.32 -26.92
C LEU A 139 -3.76 -14.20 -27.94
N THR A 140 -4.70 -15.03 -27.48
CA THR A 140 -5.50 -15.89 -28.34
C THR A 140 -6.32 -15.08 -29.35
N ALA A 141 -6.94 -13.97 -28.91
CA ALA A 141 -7.68 -13.07 -29.79
C ALA A 141 -6.77 -12.38 -30.81
N GLN A 142 -5.61 -11.85 -30.39
CA GLN A 142 -4.64 -11.21 -31.28
C GLN A 142 -4.15 -12.17 -32.38
N VAL A 143 -3.78 -13.40 -32.01
CA VAL A 143 -3.31 -14.42 -32.96
C VAL A 143 -4.42 -14.76 -33.96
N ALA A 144 -5.67 -14.88 -33.50
CA ALA A 144 -6.80 -15.18 -34.38
C ALA A 144 -7.07 -14.04 -35.37
N ILE A 145 -6.99 -12.78 -34.92
CA ILE A 145 -7.14 -11.58 -35.77
C ILE A 145 -6.02 -11.53 -36.81
N ARG A 146 -4.75 -11.69 -36.40
CA ARG A 146 -3.58 -11.66 -37.31
C ARG A 146 -3.65 -12.72 -38.42
N ARG A 147 -4.16 -13.91 -38.09
CA ARG A 147 -4.28 -15.05 -39.02
C ARG A 147 -5.57 -15.04 -39.86
N ARG A 148 -6.45 -14.05 -39.68
CA ARG A 148 -7.79 -13.97 -40.32
C ARG A 148 -8.55 -15.31 -40.30
N ARG A 149 -8.51 -16.04 -39.18
CA ARG A 149 -9.22 -17.32 -39.05
C ARG A 149 -10.71 -17.12 -38.94
N ASP A 150 -11.53 -17.96 -39.56
CA ASP A 150 -13.01 -17.88 -39.50
C ASP A 150 -13.59 -17.82 -38.07
N GLN A 151 -12.80 -18.23 -37.07
CA GLN A 151 -13.19 -18.24 -35.65
C GLN A 151 -12.73 -17.02 -34.84
N TYR A 152 -12.08 -16.00 -35.43
CA TYR A 152 -11.54 -14.87 -34.65
C TYR A 152 -12.63 -14.13 -33.86
N GLU A 153 -13.88 -14.12 -34.34
CA GLU A 153 -15.02 -13.52 -33.64
C GLU A 153 -15.28 -14.17 -32.28
N SER A 154 -15.25 -15.50 -32.23
CA SER A 154 -15.43 -16.26 -30.99
C SER A 154 -14.32 -15.96 -29.98
N LYS A 155 -13.07 -15.79 -30.47
CA LYS A 155 -11.91 -15.46 -29.63
C LYS A 155 -11.95 -14.03 -29.11
N ILE A 156 -12.40 -13.08 -29.93
CA ILE A 156 -12.67 -11.71 -29.47
C ILE A 156 -13.76 -11.69 -28.40
N ALA A 157 -14.86 -12.43 -28.61
CA ALA A 157 -15.94 -12.52 -27.63
C ALA A 157 -15.45 -13.12 -26.30
N SER A 158 -14.58 -14.13 -26.35
CA SER A 158 -13.93 -14.73 -25.18
C SER A 158 -13.06 -13.70 -24.42
N TYR A 159 -12.18 -12.98 -25.13
CA TYR A 159 -11.38 -11.90 -24.55
C TYR A 159 -12.24 -10.80 -23.90
N VAL A 160 -13.29 -10.36 -24.59
CA VAL A 160 -14.23 -9.37 -24.06
C VAL A 160 -14.91 -9.88 -22.78
N LYS A 161 -15.30 -11.15 -22.74
CA LYS A 161 -15.88 -11.79 -21.55
C LYS A 161 -14.86 -11.85 -20.41
N ALA A 162 -13.63 -12.27 -20.69
CA ALA A 162 -12.55 -12.33 -19.71
C ALA A 162 -12.26 -10.95 -19.11
N ARG A 163 -12.21 -9.91 -19.94
CA ARG A 163 -12.05 -8.52 -19.48
C ARG A 163 -13.19 -8.07 -18.57
N LYS A 164 -14.45 -8.33 -18.94
CA LYS A 164 -15.60 -7.97 -18.09
C LYS A 164 -15.60 -8.73 -16.76
N ASN A 165 -15.16 -9.98 -16.78
CA ASN A 165 -15.02 -10.76 -15.55
C ASN A 165 -13.91 -10.18 -14.67
N MET A 166 -12.75 -9.88 -15.24
CA MET A 166 -11.65 -9.18 -14.56
C MET A 166 -12.13 -7.89 -13.88
N GLU A 167 -12.82 -7.02 -14.61
CA GLU A 167 -13.31 -5.74 -14.07
C GLU A 167 -14.26 -5.93 -12.88
N LYS A 168 -15.12 -6.96 -12.92
CA LYS A 168 -16.00 -7.34 -11.80
C LYS A 168 -15.24 -7.94 -10.63
N GLU A 169 -14.26 -8.80 -10.89
CA GLU A 169 -13.41 -9.36 -9.84
C GLU A 169 -12.64 -8.24 -9.14
N MET A 170 -12.10 -7.26 -9.87
CA MET A 170 -11.45 -6.09 -9.26
C MET A 170 -12.40 -5.26 -8.40
N GLU A 171 -13.65 -5.07 -8.81
CA GLU A 171 -14.66 -4.39 -7.98
C GLU A 171 -14.93 -5.14 -6.66
N LYS A 172 -15.00 -6.48 -6.71
CA LYS A 172 -15.13 -7.32 -5.52
C LYS A 172 -13.89 -7.21 -4.62
N LEU A 173 -12.69 -7.29 -5.19
CA LEU A 173 -11.44 -7.17 -4.44
C LEU A 173 -11.32 -5.80 -3.74
N VAL A 174 -11.79 -4.71 -4.36
CA VAL A 174 -11.89 -3.39 -3.68
C VAL A 174 -12.74 -3.48 -2.41
N SER A 175 -13.87 -4.17 -2.47
CA SER A 175 -14.75 -4.34 -1.32
C SER A 175 -14.14 -5.23 -0.23
N THR A 176 -13.38 -6.26 -0.62
CA THR A 176 -12.69 -7.19 0.30
C THR A 176 -11.51 -6.50 0.98
N VAL A 177 -10.63 -5.84 0.22
CA VAL A 177 -9.41 -5.23 0.76
C VAL A 177 -9.71 -4.10 1.73
N ARG A 178 -10.81 -3.36 1.53
CA ARG A 178 -11.27 -2.31 2.47
C ARG A 178 -11.72 -2.84 3.83
N GLN A 179 -11.97 -4.15 3.96
CA GLN A 179 -12.32 -4.76 5.25
C GLN A 179 -11.08 -5.01 6.11
N CYS A 180 -9.87 -5.02 5.52
CA CYS A 180 -8.60 -5.21 6.24
C CYS A 180 -8.22 -4.00 7.14
N SER A 181 -8.90 -2.85 7.01
CA SER A 181 -8.68 -1.68 7.86
C SER A 181 -9.71 -1.52 9.00
N VAL A 182 -10.59 -2.52 9.22
CA VAL A 182 -11.75 -2.43 10.12
C VAL A 182 -11.60 -3.34 11.34
N THR A 183 -10.40 -3.41 11.94
CA THR A 183 -10.31 -3.80 13.36
C THR A 183 -10.53 -2.53 14.19
N PRO A 184 -11.69 -2.37 14.87
CA PRO A 184 -11.87 -1.28 15.81
C PRO A 184 -10.75 -1.33 16.86
N PRO A 185 -10.29 -0.19 17.40
CA PRO A 185 -9.53 -0.25 18.65
C PRO A 185 -10.35 -1.05 19.67
N PRO A 186 -9.74 -1.94 20.45
CA PRO A 186 -10.46 -2.63 21.52
C PRO A 186 -11.18 -1.57 22.38
N PRO A 187 -12.43 -1.83 22.81
CA PRO A 187 -13.14 -0.88 23.66
C PRO A 187 -12.24 -0.53 24.85
N PRO A 188 -12.21 0.75 25.28
CA PRO A 188 -11.49 1.09 26.49
C PRO A 188 -11.97 0.17 27.61
N PRO A 189 -11.06 -0.41 28.41
CA PRO A 189 -11.45 -1.35 29.44
C PRO A 189 -12.45 -0.64 30.35
N LEU A 190 -13.70 -1.09 30.29
CA LEU A 190 -14.70 -0.75 31.30
C LEU A 190 -14.12 -1.26 32.61
N GLY A 191 -13.86 -0.31 33.52
CA GLY A 191 -13.10 -0.55 34.73
C GLY A 191 -13.58 -1.78 35.49
N GLY A 192 -12.65 -2.70 35.78
CA GLY A 192 -12.91 -3.83 36.65
C GLY A 192 -11.95 -4.99 36.40
N GLY A 193 -10.86 -5.04 37.17
CA GLY A 193 -10.14 -6.30 37.45
C GLY A 193 -8.78 -6.48 36.79
N GLY A 194 -7.73 -5.98 37.45
CA GLY A 194 -6.53 -6.77 37.81
C GLY A 194 -5.77 -7.62 36.79
N GLY A 195 -5.89 -7.41 35.48
CA GLY A 195 -5.15 -8.16 34.46
C GLY A 195 -4.13 -7.30 33.71
N SER A 196 -2.84 -7.44 34.05
CA SER A 196 -1.64 -7.05 33.29
C SER A 196 -1.74 -5.78 32.44
N LEU A 197 -1.73 -4.61 33.09
CA LEU A 197 -1.37 -3.35 32.45
C LEU A 197 0.14 -3.39 32.11
N LEU A 198 0.50 -3.98 30.97
CA LEU A 198 1.83 -3.81 30.41
C LEU A 198 1.93 -2.32 30.04
N VAL A 199 2.71 -1.56 30.81
CA VAL A 199 3.19 -0.24 30.41
C VAL A 199 3.83 -0.41 29.02
N SER A 200 3.11 -0.03 27.97
CA SER A 200 3.63 -0.09 26.62
C SER A 200 4.75 0.93 26.53
N SER A 201 5.96 0.48 26.20
CA SER A 201 7.09 1.38 25.96
C SER A 201 6.74 2.35 24.83
N GLU A 202 7.31 3.55 24.84
CA GLU A 202 7.12 4.55 23.77
C GLU A 202 7.43 3.96 22.38
N GLY A 203 8.46 3.11 22.29
CA GLY A 203 8.81 2.38 21.06
C GLY A 203 7.78 1.33 20.64
N ASP A 204 7.08 0.71 21.59
CA ASP A 204 6.03 -0.28 21.31
C ASP A 204 4.78 0.39 20.70
N LEU A 205 4.50 1.65 21.08
CA LEU A 205 3.42 2.45 20.50
C LEU A 205 3.79 2.99 19.11
N GLU A 206 5.05 3.37 18.90
CA GLU A 206 5.54 3.80 17.59
C GLU A 206 5.47 2.68 16.56
N LEU A 207 5.99 1.48 16.91
CA LEU A 207 5.91 0.29 16.06
C LEU A 207 4.46 -0.06 15.68
N ALA A 208 3.53 0.09 16.62
CA ALA A 208 2.09 -0.09 16.39
C ALA A 208 1.53 0.81 15.29
N GLY A 209 1.88 2.10 15.39
CA GLY A 209 1.40 3.13 14.48
C GLY A 209 1.91 2.83 13.09
N ILE A 210 3.19 2.48 12.97
CA ILE A 210 3.83 2.16 11.70
C ILE A 210 3.20 0.92 11.05
N LEU A 211 3.01 -0.19 11.77
CA LEU A 211 2.39 -1.39 11.18
C LEU A 211 0.93 -1.14 10.76
N ARG A 212 0.19 -0.33 11.52
CA ARG A 212 -1.16 0.11 11.13
C ARG A 212 -1.12 0.96 9.87
N ASP A 213 -0.19 1.90 9.78
CA ASP A 213 0.01 2.75 8.61
C ASP A 213 0.39 1.92 7.37
N VAL A 214 1.21 0.87 7.53
CA VAL A 214 1.52 -0.11 6.47
C VAL A 214 0.25 -0.78 5.95
N ASN A 215 -0.61 -1.28 6.84
CA ASN A 215 -1.89 -1.87 6.42
C ASN A 215 -2.75 -0.84 5.69
N GLU A 216 -2.81 0.41 6.18
CA GLU A 216 -3.56 1.49 5.53
C GLU A 216 -3.05 1.77 4.11
N VAL A 217 -1.73 1.92 3.91
CA VAL A 217 -1.18 2.17 2.56
C VAL A 217 -1.31 0.94 1.65
N THR A 218 -1.26 -0.28 2.20
CA THR A 218 -1.53 -1.51 1.44
C THR A 218 -2.94 -1.52 0.89
N VAL A 219 -3.94 -1.18 1.72
CA VAL A 219 -5.33 -1.03 1.29
C VAL A 219 -5.45 0.09 0.26
N LEU A 220 -4.85 1.24 0.52
CA LEU A 220 -4.90 2.41 -0.37
C LEU A 220 -4.39 2.10 -1.78
N VAL A 221 -3.18 1.56 -1.89
CA VAL A 221 -2.56 1.21 -3.17
C VAL A 221 -3.36 0.13 -3.88
N SER A 222 -3.79 -0.91 -3.17
CA SER A 222 -4.61 -1.98 -3.75
C SER A 222 -5.92 -1.45 -4.33
N VAL A 223 -6.60 -0.55 -3.61
CA VAL A 223 -7.82 0.12 -4.11
C VAL A 223 -7.52 0.94 -5.37
N CYS A 224 -6.41 1.68 -5.41
CA CYS A 224 -6.00 2.44 -6.60
C CYS A 224 -5.77 1.53 -7.82
N VAL A 225 -5.07 0.42 -7.62
CA VAL A 225 -4.77 -0.57 -8.67
C VAL A 225 -6.03 -1.23 -9.20
N PHE A 226 -6.88 -1.75 -8.30
CA PHE A 226 -8.09 -2.45 -8.70
C PHE A 226 -9.10 -1.50 -9.36
N ASN A 227 -9.26 -0.27 -8.87
CA ASN A 227 -10.10 0.72 -9.54
C ASN A 227 -9.53 1.17 -10.88
N GLY A 228 -8.21 1.29 -10.99
CA GLY A 228 -7.51 1.57 -12.25
C GLY A 228 -7.87 0.57 -13.34
N ILE A 229 -8.05 -0.70 -12.99
CA ILE A 229 -8.47 -1.74 -13.94
C ILE A 229 -9.99 -1.76 -14.10
N SER A 230 -10.75 -1.83 -13.00
CA SER A 230 -12.21 -2.01 -12.99
C SER A 230 -12.97 -0.87 -13.67
N LYS A 231 -12.56 0.39 -13.46
CA LYS A 231 -13.35 1.55 -13.90
C LYS A 231 -13.06 2.01 -15.32
N SER A 232 -12.20 1.30 -16.03
CA SER A 232 -11.82 1.62 -17.40
C SER A 232 -12.90 1.33 -18.45
N SER A 233 -13.98 0.64 -18.06
CA SER A 233 -15.16 0.42 -18.91
C SER A 233 -16.34 1.35 -18.59
N ALA A 234 -16.20 2.28 -17.63
CA ALA A 234 -17.29 3.16 -17.19
C ALA A 234 -17.82 4.13 -18.29
N ALA A 235 -17.06 4.32 -19.38
CA ALA A 235 -17.50 5.03 -20.58
C ALA A 235 -18.43 4.19 -21.48
N ALA A 236 -18.44 2.87 -21.33
CA ALA A 236 -19.26 1.93 -22.08
C ALA A 236 -20.41 1.38 -21.23
N LYS A 237 -21.23 2.26 -20.66
CA LYS A 237 -22.53 1.82 -20.13
C LYS A 237 -23.42 1.42 -21.30
N CYS A 238 -23.65 0.11 -21.45
CA CYS A 238 -24.75 -0.42 -22.24
C CYS A 238 -26.03 0.39 -21.96
N LYS A 239 -26.77 0.72 -23.02
CA LYS A 239 -28.08 1.37 -22.92
C LYS A 239 -28.97 0.56 -21.95
N PRO A 240 -29.63 1.19 -20.95
CA PRO A 240 -30.42 0.48 -19.97
C PRO A 240 -31.61 -0.28 -20.60
N TRP A 241 -31.78 -1.55 -20.24
CA TRP A 241 -33.06 -2.26 -20.39
C TRP A 241 -34.10 -1.56 -19.50
N MET A 242 -35.21 -1.13 -20.09
CA MET A 242 -36.26 -0.29 -19.49
C MET A 242 -37.14 -0.98 -18.42
N GLY A 243 -36.55 -1.70 -17.47
CA GLY A 243 -37.29 -2.40 -16.40
C GLY A 243 -36.69 -2.29 -15.00
N PHE A 244 -35.37 -2.22 -14.87
CA PHE A 244 -34.70 -2.24 -13.55
C PHE A 244 -34.40 -0.84 -12.96
N ASN A 245 -34.77 0.23 -13.67
CA ASN A 245 -34.37 1.61 -13.35
C ASN A 245 -34.93 2.14 -12.01
N LYS A 246 -36.07 1.62 -11.53
CA LYS A 246 -36.72 2.14 -10.31
C LYS A 246 -36.10 1.57 -9.04
N LEU A 247 -35.73 0.29 -9.06
CA LEU A 247 -35.15 -0.42 -7.91
C LEU A 247 -33.68 -0.03 -7.67
N TRP A 248 -32.90 0.11 -8.76
CA TRP A 248 -31.54 0.65 -8.70
C TRP A 248 -31.48 2.12 -8.22
N LYS A 249 -32.42 2.97 -8.68
CA LYS A 249 -32.46 4.39 -8.29
C LYS A 249 -32.80 4.58 -6.81
N LEU A 250 -33.51 3.64 -6.21
CA LEU A 250 -33.85 3.69 -4.78
C LEU A 250 -32.67 3.25 -3.91
N ASN A 251 -31.99 2.15 -4.27
CA ASN A 251 -30.82 1.66 -3.52
C ASN A 251 -29.61 2.60 -3.58
N LYS A 252 -29.45 3.34 -4.69
CA LYS A 252 -28.38 4.35 -4.84
C LYS A 252 -28.55 5.56 -3.90
N LYS A 253 -29.78 5.88 -3.49
CA LYS A 253 -30.07 7.02 -2.59
C LYS A 253 -29.82 6.71 -1.11
N MET A 254 -29.85 5.45 -0.69
CA MET A 254 -29.56 5.06 0.69
C MET A 254 -28.07 4.83 0.95
N ILE A 255 -27.32 4.32 -0.03
CA ILE A 255 -25.89 4.01 0.15
C ILE A 255 -25.01 5.27 0.07
N ASN A 256 -25.37 6.26 -0.77
CA ASN A 256 -24.55 7.46 -1.00
C ASN A 256 -24.81 8.63 -0.02
N LYS A 257 -25.66 8.47 1.02
CA LYS A 257 -26.05 9.59 1.89
C LYS A 257 -25.17 9.73 3.16
N LYS A 258 -24.26 8.79 3.45
CA LYS A 258 -23.44 8.87 4.68
C LYS A 258 -21.97 9.25 4.50
N ASN A 259 -21.43 9.36 3.28
CA ASN A 259 -20.06 9.84 3.05
C ASN A 259 -19.97 10.67 1.75
N LYS A 260 -20.36 11.94 1.81
CA LYS A 260 -19.99 13.00 0.83
C LYS A 260 -18.95 13.88 1.53
N GLU A 261 -17.91 14.42 0.93
CA GLU A 261 -17.50 14.65 -0.45
C GLU A 261 -16.00 15.01 -0.41
N MET A 262 -15.27 14.87 -1.53
CA MET A 262 -13.84 15.20 -1.77
C MET A 262 -12.86 14.01 -1.82
N LYS A 263 -12.89 13.02 -0.92
CA LYS A 263 -11.87 11.94 -0.91
C LYS A 263 -12.08 10.82 -1.94
N ASP A 264 -13.32 10.54 -2.35
CA ASP A 264 -13.63 9.31 -3.08
C ASP A 264 -13.52 9.44 -4.62
N HIS A 265 -13.26 10.64 -5.15
CA HIS A 265 -13.15 10.85 -6.60
C HIS A 265 -11.75 10.54 -7.15
N HIS A 266 -10.71 10.65 -6.32
CA HIS A 266 -9.32 10.52 -6.78
C HIS A 266 -8.91 9.06 -7.04
N TYR A 267 -9.42 8.13 -6.22
CA TYR A 267 -9.10 6.70 -6.28
C TYR A 267 -9.99 5.91 -7.24
N ASN A 268 -10.94 6.57 -7.91
CA ASN A 268 -12.06 5.96 -8.60
C ASN A 268 -12.03 6.21 -10.12
N GLN A 269 -10.85 6.20 -10.73
CA GLN A 269 -10.64 6.44 -12.17
C GLN A 269 -9.90 5.27 -12.81
N GLY A 270 -10.31 4.90 -14.04
CA GLY A 270 -9.66 3.87 -14.84
C GLY A 270 -8.31 4.32 -15.42
N ILE A 271 -7.54 3.38 -15.94
CA ILE A 271 -6.31 3.68 -16.68
C ILE A 271 -6.57 3.85 -18.16
N ARG A 272 -5.89 4.82 -18.77
CA ARG A 272 -6.08 5.18 -20.17
C ARG A 272 -5.91 4.00 -21.12
N GLU A 273 -4.97 3.10 -20.88
CA GLU A 273 -4.69 1.97 -21.77
C GLU A 273 -5.86 0.99 -21.86
N PHE A 274 -6.59 0.77 -20.76
CA PHE A 274 -7.81 -0.02 -20.79
C PHE A 274 -8.96 0.75 -21.45
N GLU A 275 -9.07 2.07 -21.23
CA GLU A 275 -10.10 2.92 -21.86
C GLU A 275 -9.92 3.02 -23.39
N GLU A 276 -8.68 3.08 -23.89
CA GLU A 276 -8.33 3.19 -25.31
C GLU A 276 -8.79 1.99 -26.14
N VAL A 277 -8.93 0.82 -25.49
CA VAL A 277 -9.44 -0.42 -26.06
C VAL A 277 -10.93 -0.50 -25.76
N GLU A 278 -11.76 0.15 -26.56
CA GLU A 278 -13.22 0.02 -26.42
C GLU A 278 -13.68 -1.38 -26.82
N VAL A 279 -14.27 -2.09 -25.86
CA VAL A 279 -14.84 -3.42 -26.03
C VAL A 279 -15.88 -3.46 -27.15
N GLU A 280 -16.69 -2.41 -27.29
CA GLU A 280 -17.70 -2.30 -28.35
C GLU A 280 -17.10 -2.23 -29.75
N LYS A 281 -15.93 -1.59 -29.91
CA LYS A 281 -15.23 -1.53 -31.20
C LYS A 281 -14.64 -2.89 -31.58
N LEU A 282 -14.10 -3.62 -30.60
CA LEU A 282 -13.61 -4.99 -30.82
C LEU A 282 -14.73 -5.93 -31.28
N MET A 283 -15.91 -5.87 -30.66
CA MET A 283 -17.06 -6.70 -31.07
C MET A 283 -17.61 -6.32 -32.45
N ARG A 284 -17.30 -5.12 -32.96
CA ARG A 284 -17.71 -4.64 -34.29
C ARG A 284 -16.69 -4.94 -35.39
N LEU A 285 -15.56 -5.58 -35.08
CA LEU A 285 -14.56 -6.02 -36.06
C LEU A 285 -15.16 -6.83 -37.21
N ARG A 286 -16.31 -7.51 -37.00
CA ARG A 286 -17.12 -8.14 -38.05
C ARG A 286 -17.40 -7.24 -39.27
N LYS A 287 -17.53 -5.93 -39.07
CA LYS A 287 -17.86 -4.94 -40.13
C LYS A 287 -16.65 -4.17 -40.64
N LEU A 288 -15.47 -4.37 -40.03
CA LEU A 288 -14.28 -3.60 -40.35
C LEU A 288 -13.57 -4.28 -41.54
N GLN A 289 -13.81 -3.75 -42.74
CA GLN A 289 -13.19 -4.24 -43.97
C GLN A 289 -11.82 -3.61 -44.25
N GLY A 290 -11.43 -2.57 -43.51
CA GLY A 290 -10.17 -1.86 -43.73
C GLY A 290 -8.99 -2.52 -42.98
N GLU A 291 -7.98 -2.98 -43.72
CA GLU A 291 -6.74 -3.53 -43.14
C GLU A 291 -6.09 -2.57 -42.14
N GLU A 292 -6.17 -1.28 -42.44
CA GLU A 292 -5.63 -0.20 -41.62
C GLU A 292 -6.33 -0.09 -40.26
N GLU A 293 -7.62 -0.40 -40.19
CA GLU A 293 -8.36 -0.39 -38.92
C GLU A 293 -8.04 -1.62 -38.07
N VAL A 294 -7.90 -2.79 -38.71
CA VAL A 294 -7.42 -4.02 -38.06
C VAL A 294 -6.03 -3.80 -37.47
N ARG A 295 -5.13 -3.16 -38.24
CA ARG A 295 -3.77 -2.80 -37.78
C ARG A 295 -3.80 -1.89 -36.55
N ARG A 296 -4.64 -0.84 -36.56
CA ARG A 296 -4.81 0.04 -35.40
C ARG A 296 -5.32 -0.69 -34.16
N VAL A 297 -6.26 -1.61 -34.31
CA VAL A 297 -6.76 -2.41 -33.19
C VAL A 297 -5.68 -3.33 -32.62
N LEU A 298 -4.93 -4.03 -33.47
CA LEU A 298 -3.83 -4.88 -33.04
C LEU A 298 -2.76 -4.08 -32.29
N MET A 299 -2.39 -2.89 -32.76
CA MET A 299 -1.44 -2.01 -32.07
C MET A 299 -1.92 -1.62 -30.67
N LYS A 300 -3.22 -1.32 -30.52
CA LYS A 300 -3.81 -1.01 -29.20
C LYS A 300 -3.83 -2.22 -28.27
N LEU A 301 -4.15 -3.41 -28.80
CA LEU A 301 -4.12 -4.66 -28.03
C LEU A 301 -2.69 -5.00 -27.59
N GLU A 302 -1.69 -4.78 -28.42
CA GLU A 302 -0.29 -5.00 -28.07
C GLU A 302 0.18 -4.04 -26.97
N LYS A 303 -0.19 -2.75 -27.07
CA LYS A 303 0.08 -1.77 -26.01
C LYS A 303 -0.55 -2.19 -24.68
N LEU A 304 -1.81 -2.64 -24.71
CA LEU A 304 -2.51 -3.12 -23.52
C LEU A 304 -1.88 -4.40 -22.95
N GLU A 305 -1.37 -5.29 -23.80
CA GLU A 305 -0.67 -6.51 -23.38
C GLU A 305 0.59 -6.17 -22.59
N ASN A 306 1.39 -5.22 -23.08
CA ASN A 306 2.57 -4.73 -22.37
C ASN A 306 2.18 -4.09 -21.02
N SER A 307 1.10 -3.33 -20.98
CA SER A 307 0.55 -2.77 -19.73
C SER A 307 0.13 -3.86 -18.74
N ILE A 308 -0.59 -4.90 -19.20
CA ILE A 308 -1.01 -6.03 -18.36
C ILE A 308 0.22 -6.80 -17.85
N GLY A 309 1.21 -7.05 -18.72
CA GLY A 309 2.44 -7.73 -18.34
C GLY A 309 3.26 -6.98 -17.29
N GLY A 310 3.32 -5.64 -17.38
CA GLY A 310 3.95 -4.81 -16.35
C GLY A 310 3.25 -4.92 -15.00
N ILE A 311 1.92 -4.80 -15.00
CA ILE A 311 1.12 -4.91 -13.77
C ILE A 311 1.23 -6.31 -13.16
N GLU A 312 1.17 -7.37 -14.00
CA GLU A 312 1.35 -8.75 -13.58
C GLU A 312 2.70 -8.96 -12.88
N ASN A 313 3.79 -8.46 -13.48
CA ASN A 313 5.13 -8.58 -12.93
C ASN A 313 5.27 -7.89 -11.57
N GLU A 314 4.84 -6.62 -11.46
CA GLU A 314 4.93 -5.90 -10.18
C GLU A 314 4.00 -6.50 -9.11
N SER A 315 2.82 -7.00 -9.51
CA SER A 315 1.90 -7.68 -8.59
C SER A 315 2.44 -9.01 -8.07
N GLU A 316 3.23 -9.75 -8.86
CA GLU A 316 3.92 -10.97 -8.41
C GLU A 316 5.00 -10.64 -7.37
N LYS A 317 5.80 -9.58 -7.60
CA LYS A 317 6.78 -9.14 -6.60
C LYS A 317 6.10 -8.74 -5.30
N MET A 318 5.03 -7.96 -5.38
CA MET A 318 4.23 -7.57 -4.22
C MET A 318 3.65 -8.78 -3.48
N PHE A 319 3.08 -9.75 -4.21
CA PHE A 319 2.55 -10.98 -3.64
C PHE A 319 3.61 -11.79 -2.88
N ARG A 320 4.83 -11.90 -3.42
CA ARG A 320 5.95 -12.56 -2.74
C ARG A 320 6.37 -11.82 -1.47
N SER A 321 6.44 -10.49 -1.53
CA SER A 321 6.76 -9.67 -0.37
C SER A 321 5.74 -9.88 0.76
N LEU A 322 4.43 -9.86 0.46
CA LEU A 322 3.37 -10.19 1.43
C LEU A 322 3.52 -11.58 2.06
N ILE A 323 3.87 -12.60 1.27
CA ILE A 323 4.12 -13.95 1.77
C ILE A 323 5.31 -13.94 2.73
N ASN A 324 6.42 -13.29 2.35
CA ASN A 324 7.62 -13.22 3.17
C ASN A 324 7.34 -12.56 4.52
N THR A 325 6.69 -11.39 4.52
CA THR A 325 6.31 -10.70 5.75
C THR A 325 5.42 -11.56 6.63
N ARG A 326 4.45 -12.28 6.03
CA ARG A 326 3.58 -13.21 6.78
C ARG A 326 4.37 -14.39 7.38
N VAL A 327 5.32 -14.95 6.65
CA VAL A 327 6.21 -16.02 7.14
C VAL A 327 7.05 -15.50 8.32
N SER A 328 7.59 -14.29 8.22
CA SER A 328 8.31 -13.64 9.32
C SER A 328 7.43 -13.47 10.56
N LEU A 329 6.18 -13.00 10.41
CA LEU A 329 5.22 -12.93 11.51
C LEU A 329 4.90 -14.30 12.12
N LEU A 330 4.74 -15.34 11.30
CA LEU A 330 4.52 -16.70 11.79
C LEU A 330 5.71 -17.21 12.60
N ASN A 331 6.93 -16.97 12.13
CA ASN A 331 8.15 -17.36 12.83
C ASN A 331 8.25 -16.70 14.19
N ILE A 332 7.91 -15.40 14.30
CA ILE A 332 7.88 -14.67 15.56
C ILE A 332 6.84 -15.27 16.52
N ARG A 333 5.68 -15.69 16.01
CA ARG A 333 4.63 -16.34 16.81
C ARG A 333 5.05 -17.70 17.37
N THR A 334 5.81 -18.48 16.59
CA THR A 334 6.15 -19.87 16.93
C THR A 334 7.38 -20.02 17.81
N GLN A 335 8.24 -19.01 17.84
CA GLN A 335 9.45 -18.94 18.68
C GLN A 335 9.13 -18.21 19.98
#